data_AF-A0A6A3G3S3-F1
#
_entry.id   AF-A0A6A3G3S3-F1
#
_cell.length_a   1.000
_cell.length_b   1.000
_cell.length_c   1.000
_cell.angle_alpha   90.00
_cell.angle_beta   90.00
_cell.angle_gamma   90.00
#
_symmetry.space_group_name_H-M   'P 1'
#
loop_
_entity.id
_entity.type
_entity.pdbx_description
1 polymer ?
#
loop_
_entity_poly.entity_id
_entity_poly.type
_entity_poly.pdbx_seq_one_letter_code
_entity_poly.pdbx_strand_id
1 'polypeptide(L)'
;LDTIVYPSCFDANAGLFEVALSKDDATLTDELNHASIIDGIRLCKAERHRFKHMNMTDPVQKLKDTQHCRTRLIATDGVFTMDGDLAPLQEIVTPQSVAPLAAPFVSRMAASSTMT
;
A
#
# COMPACT_ATOMS: atom_id res chain seq x y z
N LEU A 1 -16.80 -16.37 -3.51
CA LEU A 1 -15.74 -15.70 -2.73
C LEU A 1 -14.55 -16.60 -2.83
N ASP A 2 -13.56 -16.20 -3.63
CA ASP A 2 -12.32 -16.96 -3.77
C ASP A 2 -11.35 -16.51 -2.68
N THR A 3 -10.54 -17.43 -2.14
CA THR A 3 -9.62 -17.14 -1.04
C THR A 3 -8.37 -17.98 -1.19
N ILE A 4 -7.22 -17.36 -0.98
CA ILE A 4 -5.92 -18.03 -0.93
C ILE A 4 -5.46 -18.01 0.53
N VAL A 5 -5.18 -19.17 1.09
CA VAL A 5 -4.76 -19.32 2.49
C VAL A 5 -3.25 -19.48 2.54
N TYR A 6 -2.60 -18.71 3.42
CA TYR A 6 -1.17 -18.78 3.71
C TYR A 6 -0.93 -19.24 5.16
N PRO A 7 0.24 -19.84 5.47
CA PRO A 7 0.57 -20.27 6.84
C PRO A 7 0.62 -19.12 7.86
N SER A 8 0.90 -17.90 7.41
CA SER A 8 0.89 -16.69 8.25
C SER A 8 0.56 -15.44 7.42
N CYS A 9 0.22 -14.33 8.10
CA CYS A 9 0.11 -13.02 7.46
C CYS A 9 1.45 -12.49 6.93
N PHE A 10 2.57 -12.94 7.52
CA PHE A 10 3.89 -12.62 7.01
C PHE A 10 4.12 -13.24 5.63
N ASP A 11 3.80 -14.52 5.49
CA ASP A 11 3.91 -15.25 4.21
C ASP A 11 2.93 -14.71 3.16
N ALA A 12 1.72 -14.34 3.59
CA ALA A 12 0.73 -13.73 2.70
C ALA A 12 1.24 -12.40 2.11
N ASN A 13 1.79 -11.52 2.93
CA ASN A 13 2.37 -10.26 2.48
C ASN A 13 3.61 -10.48 1.60
N ALA A 14 4.46 -11.45 1.93
CA ALA A 14 5.62 -11.79 1.12
C ALA A 14 5.24 -12.27 -0.30
N GLY A 15 4.24 -13.14 -0.42
CA GLY A 15 3.82 -13.71 -1.70
C GLY A 15 2.91 -12.81 -2.54
N LEU A 16 2.11 -11.95 -1.90
CA LEU A 16 1.11 -11.16 -2.62
C LEU A 16 1.72 -10.13 -3.56
N PHE A 17 2.65 -9.31 -3.08
CA PHE A 17 3.18 -8.18 -3.86
C PHE A 17 4.03 -8.63 -5.04
N GLU A 18 4.79 -9.73 -4.89
CA GLU A 18 5.62 -10.27 -5.96
C GLU A 18 4.80 -10.76 -7.15
N VAL A 19 3.66 -11.40 -6.90
CA VAL A 19 2.79 -11.94 -7.95
C VAL A 19 1.89 -10.86 -8.56
N ALA A 20 1.43 -9.91 -7.75
CA ALA A 20 0.47 -8.89 -8.18
C ALA A 20 1.12 -7.73 -8.96
N LEU A 21 2.39 -7.45 -8.74
CA LEU A 21 3.05 -6.23 -9.23
C LEU A 21 4.33 -6.55 -10.01
N SER A 22 4.63 -5.67 -10.97
CA SER A 22 5.80 -5.76 -11.85
C SER A 22 6.62 -4.48 -11.81
N LYS A 23 7.73 -4.45 -12.56
CA LYS A 23 8.60 -3.27 -12.69
C LYS A 23 7.92 -2.04 -13.31
N ASP A 24 6.77 -2.23 -13.95
CA ASP A 24 6.00 -1.14 -14.60
C ASP A 24 4.94 -0.54 -13.64
N ASP A 25 4.88 -1.02 -12.39
CA ASP A 25 3.93 -0.60 -11.37
C ASP A 25 4.65 0.14 -10.23
N ALA A 26 3.88 0.82 -9.38
CA ALA A 26 4.38 1.53 -8.20
C ALA A 26 3.65 1.09 -6.92
N THR A 27 4.40 1.03 -5.82
CA THR A 27 3.93 0.80 -4.45
C THR A 27 4.08 2.08 -3.64
N LEU A 28 3.01 2.47 -2.96
CA LEU A 28 2.95 3.61 -2.06
C LEU A 28 2.65 3.06 -0.66
N THR A 29 3.55 3.26 0.29
CA THR A 29 3.50 2.62 1.62
C THR A 29 3.63 3.63 2.73
N ASP A 30 2.91 3.43 3.83
CA ASP A 30 3.12 4.23 5.04
C ASP A 30 4.50 3.90 5.63
N GLU A 31 5.20 4.92 6.13
CA GLU A 31 6.53 4.77 6.72
C GLU A 31 6.54 3.96 8.03
N LEU A 32 5.40 3.88 8.73
CA LEU A 32 5.22 3.10 9.97
C LEU A 32 4.55 1.75 9.74
N ASN A 33 4.39 1.32 8.49
CA ASN A 33 3.88 -0.02 8.18
C ASN A 33 4.68 -1.12 8.89
N HIS A 34 3.98 -2.18 9.26
CA HIS A 34 4.55 -3.38 9.85
C HIS A 34 5.63 -3.99 8.95
N ALA A 35 6.67 -4.54 9.57
CA ALA A 35 7.84 -5.07 8.88
C ALA A 35 7.47 -6.10 7.78
N SER A 36 6.43 -6.90 7.99
CA SER A 36 5.97 -7.88 7.00
C SER A 36 5.50 -7.26 5.67
N ILE A 37 4.87 -6.09 5.71
CA ILE A 37 4.43 -5.37 4.52
C ILE A 37 5.64 -4.80 3.80
N ILE A 38 6.55 -4.17 4.57
CA ILE A 38 7.79 -3.60 4.05
C ILE A 38 8.63 -4.68 3.36
N ASP A 39 8.79 -5.84 4.00
CA ASP A 39 9.59 -6.94 3.46
C ASP A 39 8.94 -7.57 2.23
N GLY A 40 7.62 -7.77 2.22
CA GLY A 40 6.94 -8.23 1.00
C GLY A 40 7.09 -7.28 -0.18
N ILE A 41 7.03 -5.96 0.05
CA ILE A 41 7.21 -4.96 -1.01
C ILE A 41 8.67 -4.87 -1.45
N ARG A 42 9.64 -5.13 -0.56
CA ARG A 42 11.06 -5.18 -0.93
C ARG A 42 11.39 -6.31 -1.91
N LEU A 43 10.62 -7.40 -1.89
CA LEU A 43 10.77 -8.51 -2.84
C LEU A 43 10.19 -8.19 -4.23
N CYS A 44 9.31 -7.20 -4.33
CA CYS A 44 8.73 -6.76 -5.59
C CYS A 44 9.67 -5.85 -6.40
N LYS A 45 9.53 -5.88 -7.73
CA LYS A 45 10.29 -5.04 -8.68
C LYS A 45 9.66 -3.66 -8.95
N ALA A 46 8.46 -3.41 -8.43
CA ALA A 46 7.74 -2.15 -8.60
C ALA A 46 8.54 -0.96 -8.04
N GLU A 47 8.27 0.24 -8.56
CA GLU A 47 8.75 1.49 -7.96
C GLU A 47 8.25 1.59 -6.51
N ARG A 48 9.07 2.07 -5.58
CA ARG A 48 8.77 2.08 -4.13
C ARG A 48 8.77 3.50 -3.61
N HIS A 49 7.62 3.93 -3.09
CA HIS A 49 7.42 5.25 -2.51
C HIS A 49 6.90 5.11 -1.08
N ARG A 50 7.60 5.71 -0.10
CA ARG A 50 7.16 5.74 1.30
C ARG A 50 6.56 7.08 1.66
N PHE A 51 5.29 7.12 2.06
CA PHE A 51 4.61 8.33 2.50
C PHE A 51 4.59 8.50 4.01
N LYS A 52 4.56 9.76 4.42
CA LYS A 52 4.54 10.17 5.82
C LYS A 52 3.27 9.72 6.52
N HIS A 53 3.45 9.15 7.71
CA HIS A 53 2.34 8.66 8.51
C HIS A 53 1.34 9.79 8.83
N MET A 54 0.05 9.50 8.72
CA MET A 54 -1.06 10.44 8.96
C MET A 54 -1.05 11.74 8.13
N ASN A 55 -0.22 11.82 7.07
CA ASN A 55 -0.16 13.00 6.23
C ASN A 55 -0.73 12.70 4.84
N MET A 56 -2.02 12.95 4.66
CA MET A 56 -2.72 12.68 3.39
C MET A 56 -2.29 13.56 2.21
N THR A 57 -1.45 14.58 2.42
CA THR A 57 -0.88 15.37 1.31
C THR A 57 0.23 14.61 0.59
N ASP A 58 1.00 13.81 1.32
CA ASP A 58 2.17 13.09 0.79
C ASP A 58 1.82 11.88 -0.12
N PRO A 59 0.89 10.97 0.23
CA PRO A 59 0.47 9.90 -0.70
C PRO A 59 -0.19 10.50 -1.95
N VAL A 60 -0.89 11.62 -1.83
CA VAL A 60 -1.46 12.35 -2.98
C VAL A 60 -0.38 12.86 -3.92
N GLN A 61 0.70 13.44 -3.38
CA GLN A 61 1.82 13.89 -4.21
C GLN A 61 2.49 12.71 -4.91
N LYS A 62 2.74 11.62 -4.19
CA LYS A 62 3.30 10.39 -4.78
C LYS A 62 2.41 9.77 -5.85
N LEU A 63 1.09 9.82 -5.70
CA LEU A 63 0.15 9.38 -6.74
C LEU A 63 0.27 10.22 -8.02
N LYS A 64 0.58 11.52 -7.90
CA LYS A 64 0.84 12.40 -9.05
C LYS A 64 2.19 12.08 -9.68
N ASP A 65 3.22 11.86 -8.87
CA ASP A 65 4.59 11.59 -9.33
C ASP A 65 4.71 10.22 -10.03
N THR A 66 3.79 9.30 -9.76
CA THR A 66 3.77 7.92 -10.31
C THR A 66 2.76 7.73 -11.44
N GLN A 67 2.24 8.81 -12.04
CA GLN A 67 1.25 8.72 -13.12
C GLN A 67 1.74 7.96 -14.37
N HIS A 68 3.06 7.86 -14.56
CA HIS A 68 3.67 7.08 -15.64
C HIS A 68 3.58 5.55 -15.41
N CYS A 69 3.32 5.10 -14.19
CA CYS A 69 3.20 3.69 -13.85
C CYS A 69 1.86 3.10 -14.31
N ARG A 70 1.89 1.83 -14.71
CA ARG A 70 0.71 1.07 -15.15
C ARG A 70 -0.31 0.92 -14.02
N THR A 71 0.15 0.49 -12.85
CA THR A 71 -0.65 0.36 -11.63
C THR A 71 0.02 1.07 -10.47
N ARG A 72 -0.77 1.68 -9.60
CA ARG A 72 -0.29 2.19 -8.30
C ARG A 72 -1.05 1.48 -7.19
N LEU A 73 -0.32 0.82 -6.28
CA LEU A 73 -0.88 0.16 -5.11
C LEU A 73 -0.54 0.97 -3.86
N ILE A 74 -1.55 1.44 -3.15
CA ILE A 74 -1.37 1.96 -1.79
C ILE A 74 -1.51 0.80 -0.81
N ALA A 75 -0.48 0.53 -0.01
CA ALA A 75 -0.48 -0.48 1.04
C ALA A 75 -0.23 0.18 2.40
N THR A 76 -1.19 0.03 3.32
CA THR A 76 -1.11 0.57 4.68
C THR A 76 -1.60 -0.46 5.69
N ASP A 77 -1.11 -0.41 6.91
CA ASP A 77 -1.80 -1.03 8.03
C ASP A 77 -3.14 -0.34 8.29
N GLY A 78 -4.15 -1.10 8.70
CA GLY A 78 -5.42 -0.55 9.17
C GLY A 78 -5.35 0.03 10.58
N VAL A 79 -4.52 -0.59 11.44
CA VAL A 79 -4.29 -0.22 12.83
C VAL A 79 -2.79 -0.28 13.08
N PHE A 80 -2.20 0.83 13.54
CA PHE A 80 -0.79 0.91 13.90
C PHE A 80 -0.64 0.56 15.37
N THR A 81 -0.34 -0.70 15.67
CA THR A 81 -0.41 -1.25 17.04
C THR A 81 0.58 -0.64 18.03
N MET A 82 1.66 -0.01 17.54
CA MET A 82 2.64 0.66 18.40
C MET A 82 2.11 1.97 18.98
N ASP A 83 1.41 2.76 18.17
CA ASP A 83 0.92 4.08 18.55
C ASP A 83 -0.58 4.09 18.86
N GLY A 84 -1.31 3.04 18.45
CA GLY A 84 -2.75 2.91 18.62
C GLY A 84 -3.59 3.65 17.58
N ASP A 85 -2.95 4.21 16.57
CA ASP A 85 -3.59 5.04 15.56
C ASP A 85 -4.29 4.21 14.46
N LEU A 86 -5.37 4.77 13.90
CA LEU A 86 -6.13 4.17 12.81
C LEU A 86 -5.81 4.87 11.48
N ALA A 87 -5.47 4.11 10.45
CA ALA A 87 -5.26 4.69 9.13
C ALA A 87 -6.50 5.46 8.67
N PRO A 88 -6.34 6.66 8.05
CA PRO A 88 -7.45 7.42 7.50
C PRO A 88 -7.94 6.78 6.19
N LEU A 89 -8.47 5.55 6.28
CA LEU A 89 -8.82 4.71 5.13
C LEU A 89 -9.81 5.39 4.17
N GLN A 90 -10.74 6.21 4.70
CA GLN A 90 -11.68 6.95 3.85
C GLN A 90 -10.96 7.95 2.94
N GLU A 91 -9.99 8.68 3.47
CA GLU A 91 -9.16 9.63 2.70
C GLU A 91 -8.18 8.89 1.80
N ILE A 92 -7.65 7.76 2.28
CA ILE A 92 -6.79 6.88 1.50
C ILE A 92 -7.55 6.23 0.37
N VAL A 93 -8.87 6.00 0.44
CA VAL A 93 -9.72 5.40 -0.62
C VAL A 93 -10.37 6.43 -1.53
N THR A 94 -10.66 7.63 -1.02
CA THR A 94 -11.28 8.70 -1.80
C THR A 94 -10.56 10.02 -1.51
N PRO A 95 -9.37 10.24 -2.08
CA PRO A 95 -8.57 11.41 -1.78
C PRO A 95 -9.20 12.60 -2.51
N GLN A 96 -9.75 13.56 -1.76
CA GLN A 96 -10.51 14.69 -2.31
C GLN A 96 -9.68 15.60 -3.23
N SER A 97 -8.36 15.66 -3.01
CA SER A 97 -7.40 16.50 -3.75
C SER A 97 -6.85 15.87 -5.04
N VAL A 98 -7.37 14.69 -5.40
CA VAL A 98 -6.96 13.94 -6.57
C VAL A 98 -8.13 13.98 -7.56
N ALA A 99 -8.23 15.06 -8.34
CA ALA A 99 -9.00 15.05 -9.59
C ALA A 99 -8.67 13.77 -10.37
N PRO A 100 -9.60 13.16 -11.12
CA PRO A 100 -9.42 11.81 -11.65
C PRO A 100 -8.10 11.71 -12.40
N LEU A 101 -7.09 11.13 -11.74
CA LEU A 101 -5.77 10.94 -12.35
C LEU A 101 -6.03 10.04 -13.55
N ALA A 102 -5.67 10.51 -14.74
CA ALA A 102 -5.91 9.82 -16.01
C ALA A 102 -5.14 8.49 -16.17
N ALA A 103 -4.56 7.95 -15.09
CA ALA A 103 -3.70 6.79 -15.09
C ALA A 103 -4.42 5.55 -14.51
N PRO A 104 -4.06 4.34 -14.99
CA PRO A 104 -5.06 3.33 -15.37
C PRO A 104 -5.73 2.57 -14.21
N PHE A 105 -5.10 2.49 -13.05
CA PHE A 105 -5.65 1.74 -11.92
C PHE A 105 -4.95 2.13 -10.62
N VAL A 106 -5.72 2.48 -9.57
CA VAL A 106 -5.21 2.68 -8.21
C VAL A 106 -5.84 1.60 -7.34
N SER A 107 -5.06 0.58 -6.99
CA SER A 107 -5.47 -0.44 -6.03
C SER A 107 -5.11 0.00 -4.62
N ARG A 108 -5.93 -0.34 -3.64
CA ARG A 108 -5.78 0.12 -2.25
C ARG A 108 -5.97 -1.07 -1.35
N MET A 109 -4.93 -1.38 -0.59
CA MET A 109 -4.87 -2.51 0.31
C MET A 109 -4.62 -2.00 1.73
N ALA A 110 -5.60 -2.23 2.61
CA ALA A 110 -5.38 -2.18 4.04
C ALA A 110 -5.03 -3.60 4.50
N ALA A 111 -3.78 -3.81 4.94
CA ALA A 111 -3.37 -5.08 5.51
C ALA A 111 -3.65 -5.08 7.02
N SER A 112 -4.06 -6.24 7.54
CA SER A 112 -4.11 -6.48 8.97
C SER A 112 -2.82 -7.22 9.35
N SER A 113 -1.95 -6.54 10.08
CA SER A 113 -0.68 -7.08 10.57
C SER A 113 -0.74 -7.50 12.03
N THR A 114 -1.93 -7.63 12.63
CA THR A 114 -2.09 -8.08 14.02
C THR A 114 -1.46 -9.46 14.21
N MET A 115 -0.21 -9.47 14.69
CA MET A 115 0.29 -10.55 15.51
C MET A 115 -0.47 -10.45 16.84
N THR A 116 -1.00 -11.59 17.29
CA THR A 116 -1.39 -11.81 18.68
C THR A 116 -0.41 -11.21 19.66
#